data_AF-A0A0H2RTY7-F1
#
_entry.id   AF-A0A0H2RTY7-F1
#
_cell.length_a   1.000
_cell.length_b   1.000
_cell.length_c   1.000
_cell.angle_alpha   90.00
_cell.angle_beta   90.00
_cell.angle_gamma   90.00
#
_symmetry.space_group_name_H-M   'P 1'
#
loop_
_entity.id
_entity.type
_entity.pdbx_description
1 polymer ?
#
loop_
_entity_poly.entity_id
_entity_poly.type
_entity_poly.pdbx_seq_one_letter_code
_entity_poly.pdbx_strand_id
1 'polypeptide(L)'
;MDGEGWTLALGELSTELMPTHFSESSRLTSLSYNLYLDRDTPLAHWEEVVPRDIRAFHIALDMILNIKTLSISSWIRAQFVKQDPYLRKIDIRERCRLRRLNFVGCANMGGVDLSSVVSSLVCEFDVWSNIGRVTIQGCKNLAYEDVMWIIGEEKLHYLD
;
A
#
# COMPACT_ATOMS: atom_id res chain seq x y z
N MET A 1 8.46 -23.01 -0.04
CA MET A 1 8.88 -21.62 -0.33
C MET A 1 8.88 -20.88 0.99
N ASP A 2 10.00 -20.27 1.36
CA ASP A 2 10.13 -19.47 2.58
C ASP A 2 9.44 -18.09 2.43
N GLY A 3 9.43 -17.28 3.48
CA GLY A 3 8.78 -15.96 3.47
C GLY A 3 9.38 -14.99 2.45
N GLU A 4 10.69 -15.07 2.21
CA GLU A 4 11.37 -14.23 1.23
C GLU A 4 10.99 -14.62 -0.21
N GLY A 5 10.99 -15.93 -0.53
CA GLY A 5 10.58 -16.40 -1.84
C GLY A 5 9.15 -16.03 -2.20
N TRP A 6 8.22 -16.10 -1.24
CA TRP A 6 6.85 -15.66 -1.45
C TRP A 6 6.74 -14.14 -1.68
N THR A 7 7.51 -13.33 -0.94
CA THR A 7 7.54 -11.88 -1.12
C THR A 7 8.01 -11.52 -2.52
N LEU A 8 9.07 -12.20 -2.99
CA LEU A 8 9.59 -12.02 -4.34
C LEU A 8 8.54 -12.36 -5.39
N ALA A 9 7.91 -13.54 -5.30
CA ALA A 9 6.90 -13.98 -6.26
C ALA A 9 5.66 -13.07 -6.29
N LEU A 10 5.23 -12.55 -5.14
CA LEU A 10 4.12 -11.59 -5.07
C LEU A 10 4.51 -10.23 -5.64
N GLY A 11 5.77 -9.81 -5.47
CA GLY A 11 6.31 -8.62 -6.10
C GLY A 11 6.40 -8.75 -7.63
N GLU A 12 6.85 -9.89 -8.12
CA GLU A 12 6.85 -10.24 -9.56
C GLU A 12 5.42 -10.26 -10.11
N LEU A 13 4.49 -10.93 -9.43
CA LEU A 13 3.08 -10.95 -9.82
C LEU A 13 2.47 -9.55 -9.86
N SER A 14 2.72 -8.72 -8.83
CA SER A 14 2.26 -7.33 -8.79
C SER A 14 2.76 -6.55 -10.01
N THR A 15 4.03 -6.75 -10.36
CA THR A 15 4.67 -6.10 -11.50
C THR A 15 4.08 -6.57 -12.82
N GLU A 16 3.90 -7.88 -13.01
CA GLU A 16 3.36 -8.47 -14.24
C GLU A 16 1.88 -8.11 -14.45
N LEU A 17 1.12 -7.99 -13.36
CA LEU A 17 -0.27 -7.56 -13.40
C LEU A 17 -0.44 -6.05 -13.64
N MET A 18 0.62 -5.25 -13.57
CA MET A 18 0.56 -3.83 -13.90
C MET A 18 0.66 -3.61 -15.40
N PRO A 19 -0.41 -3.13 -16.06
CA PRO A 19 -0.34 -2.85 -17.48
C PRO A 19 0.63 -1.69 -17.74
N THR A 20 1.62 -1.91 -18.59
CA THR A 20 2.68 -0.94 -18.91
C THR A 20 2.14 0.43 -19.33
N HIS A 21 0.98 0.45 -19.96
CA HIS A 21 0.28 1.66 -20.42
C HIS A 21 -0.40 2.48 -19.31
N PHE A 22 -0.42 2.03 -18.06
CA PHE A 22 -0.96 2.84 -16.95
C PHE A 22 -0.13 4.10 -16.69
N SER A 23 1.20 4.00 -16.88
CA SER A 23 2.12 5.12 -16.81
C SER A 23 1.90 6.17 -17.92
N GLU A 24 1.28 5.77 -19.03
CA GLU A 24 1.03 6.60 -20.22
C GLU A 24 -0.39 7.17 -20.26
N SER A 25 -1.33 6.54 -19.56
CA SER A 25 -2.73 6.95 -19.54
C SER A 25 -3.03 7.96 -18.45
N SER A 26 -3.24 9.21 -18.83
CA SER A 26 -3.71 10.28 -17.91
C SER A 26 -5.20 10.17 -17.56
N ARG A 27 -5.93 9.25 -18.21
CA ARG A 27 -7.37 9.03 -18.00
C ARG A 27 -7.65 8.19 -16.76
N LEU A 28 -6.70 7.37 -16.33
CA LEU A 28 -6.82 6.56 -15.13
C LEU A 28 -6.57 7.43 -13.90
N THR A 29 -7.61 7.64 -13.11
CA THR A 29 -7.53 8.49 -11.91
C THR A 29 -7.46 7.68 -10.63
N SER A 30 -7.82 6.41 -10.67
CA SER A 30 -7.93 5.54 -9.50
C SER A 30 -7.46 4.12 -9.79
N LEU A 31 -6.80 3.51 -8.81
CA LEU A 31 -6.36 2.12 -8.85
C LEU A 31 -6.72 1.45 -7.51
N SER A 32 -7.13 0.18 -7.57
CA SER A 32 -7.46 -0.63 -6.40
C SER A 32 -6.72 -1.95 -6.47
N TYR A 33 -5.94 -2.25 -5.43
CA TYR A 33 -5.36 -3.58 -5.21
C TYR A 33 -6.19 -4.32 -4.19
N ASN A 34 -6.73 -5.48 -4.56
CA ASN A 34 -7.51 -6.34 -3.69
C ASN A 34 -6.85 -7.71 -3.66
N LEU A 35 -6.02 -7.95 -2.66
CA LEU A 35 -5.37 -9.23 -2.45
C LEU A 35 -6.12 -9.99 -1.34
N TYR A 36 -6.77 -11.09 -1.73
CA TYR A 36 -7.43 -12.02 -0.84
C TYR A 36 -6.79 -13.39 -0.97
N LEU A 37 -6.72 -14.12 0.14
CA LEU A 37 -6.35 -15.53 0.11
C LEU A 37 -7.64 -16.33 0.10
N ASP A 38 -7.93 -16.93 -1.05
CA ASP A 38 -9.02 -17.90 -1.15
C ASP A 38 -8.63 -19.14 -0.32
N ARG A 39 -9.41 -19.44 0.72
CA ARG A 39 -9.17 -20.59 1.59
C ARG A 39 -10.41 -21.48 1.58
N ASP A 40 -10.21 -22.75 1.21
CA ASP A 40 -11.26 -23.78 1.24
C ASP A 40 -11.77 -24.09 2.66
N THR A 41 -11.01 -23.72 3.71
CA THR A 41 -11.38 -23.91 5.11
C THR A 41 -11.46 -22.57 5.86
N PRO A 42 -12.61 -22.24 6.47
CA PRO A 42 -12.71 -21.11 7.38
C PRO A 42 -11.73 -21.28 8.54
N LEU A 43 -11.01 -20.22 8.91
CA LEU A 43 -10.24 -20.18 10.15
C LEU A 43 -11.19 -20.52 11.30
N ALA A 44 -10.83 -21.49 12.13
CA ALA A 44 -11.60 -21.76 13.32
C ALA A 44 -11.66 -20.47 14.16
N HIS A 45 -12.70 -20.30 14.96
CA HIS A 45 -13.11 -19.01 15.55
C HIS A 45 -12.08 -18.45 16.56
N TRP A 46 -11.03 -19.23 16.83
CA TRP A 46 -9.88 -18.96 17.68
C TRP A 46 -8.57 -18.72 16.89
N GLU A 47 -8.59 -18.86 15.56
CA GLU A 47 -7.50 -18.55 14.61
C GLU A 47 -7.76 -17.26 13.82
N GLU A 48 -8.70 -16.39 14.28
CA GLU A 48 -8.83 -15.02 13.75
C GLU A 48 -7.55 -14.17 13.95
N VAL A 49 -6.58 -14.69 14.70
CA VAL A 49 -5.20 -14.19 14.69
C VAL A 49 -4.61 -14.48 13.32
N VAL A 50 -4.75 -13.52 12.41
CA VAL A 50 -3.99 -13.55 11.16
C VAL A 50 -2.52 -13.72 11.54
N PRO A 51 -1.86 -14.83 11.14
CA PRO A 51 -0.47 -15.05 11.49
C PRO A 51 0.34 -13.86 11.02
N ARG A 52 1.20 -13.30 11.90
CA ARG A 52 2.06 -12.17 11.55
C ARG A 52 2.90 -12.55 10.34
N ASP A 53 2.51 -12.03 9.19
CA ASP A 53 3.09 -12.41 7.93
C ASP A 53 4.28 -11.50 7.62
N ILE A 54 5.48 -12.08 7.57
CA ILE A 54 6.68 -11.35 7.19
C ILE A 54 6.71 -11.02 5.68
N ARG A 55 5.77 -11.55 4.90
CA ARG A 55 5.67 -11.26 3.47
C ARG A 55 5.14 -9.86 3.22
N ALA A 56 5.61 -9.27 2.11
CA ALA A 56 5.14 -7.98 1.64
C ALA A 56 4.59 -8.08 0.21
N PHE A 57 3.50 -7.38 -0.03
CA PHE A 57 2.99 -7.08 -1.35
C PHE A 57 3.62 -5.77 -1.84
N HIS A 58 4.47 -5.87 -2.86
CA HIS A 58 5.15 -4.71 -3.42
C HIS A 58 4.27 -3.96 -4.40
N ILE A 59 4.19 -2.65 -4.25
CA ILE A 59 3.47 -1.74 -5.16
C ILE A 59 4.51 -0.79 -5.78
N ALA A 60 4.76 -0.94 -7.08
CA ALA A 60 5.70 -0.09 -7.82
C ALA A 60 5.09 1.31 -8.02
N LEU A 61 5.45 2.28 -7.17
CA LEU A 61 4.82 3.60 -7.18
C LEU A 61 5.17 4.39 -8.44
N ASP A 62 6.38 4.19 -8.97
CA ASP A 62 6.89 4.81 -10.19
C ASP A 62 6.15 4.35 -11.47
N MET A 63 5.42 3.23 -11.41
CA MET A 63 4.58 2.75 -12.50
C MET A 63 3.18 3.37 -12.50
N ILE A 64 2.77 4.01 -11.40
CA ILE A 64 1.40 4.53 -11.21
C ILE A 64 1.37 6.04 -10.92
N LEU A 65 2.36 6.79 -11.42
CA LEU A 65 2.52 8.22 -11.15
C LEU A 65 1.30 9.08 -11.52
N ASN A 66 0.49 8.66 -12.50
CA ASN A 66 -0.71 9.42 -12.91
C ASN A 66 -1.93 9.18 -12.00
N ILE A 67 -1.91 8.15 -11.16
CA ILE A 67 -3.04 7.77 -10.31
C ILE A 67 -3.22 8.81 -9.19
N LYS A 68 -4.46 9.28 -9.03
CA LYS A 68 -4.82 10.26 -7.99
C LYS A 68 -5.32 9.60 -6.71
N THR A 69 -5.96 8.45 -6.83
CA THR A 69 -6.52 7.70 -5.69
C THR A 69 -6.06 6.25 -5.75
N LEU A 70 -5.37 5.81 -4.69
CA LEU A 70 -4.93 4.43 -4.55
C LEU A 70 -5.69 3.79 -3.39
N SER A 71 -6.32 2.65 -3.63
CA SER A 71 -6.94 1.84 -2.58
C SER A 71 -6.22 0.49 -2.48
N ILE A 72 -5.89 0.08 -1.26
CA ILE A 72 -5.15 -1.14 -0.97
C ILE A 72 -5.96 -1.94 0.04
N SER A 73 -6.31 -3.16 -0.34
CA SER A 73 -6.86 -4.19 0.52
C SER A 73 -5.96 -5.41 0.39
N SER A 74 -5.39 -5.85 1.52
CA SER A 74 -4.44 -6.94 1.53
C SER A 74 -4.44 -7.64 2.89
N TRP A 75 -4.45 -8.96 2.86
CA TRP A 75 -4.27 -9.78 4.05
C TRP A 75 -2.80 -9.91 4.47
N ILE A 76 -1.84 -9.47 3.65
CA ILE A 76 -0.40 -9.34 3.99
C ILE A 76 0.03 -7.87 4.00
N ARG A 77 1.25 -7.60 4.47
CA ARG A 77 1.82 -6.26 4.52
C ARG A 77 1.94 -5.67 3.12
N ALA A 78 1.74 -4.36 2.96
CA ALA A 78 1.93 -3.66 1.71
C ALA A 78 3.15 -2.74 1.80
N GLN A 79 3.94 -2.66 0.74
CA GLN A 79 5.13 -1.81 0.70
C GLN A 79 5.26 -1.16 -0.67
N PHE A 80 5.59 0.13 -0.70
CA PHE A 80 5.94 0.81 -1.95
C PHE A 80 7.37 0.48 -2.34
N VAL A 81 7.58 0.20 -3.61
CA VAL A 81 8.89 -0.03 -4.20
C VAL A 81 9.08 0.85 -5.42
N LYS A 82 10.33 0.99 -5.84
CA LYS A 82 10.73 1.70 -7.06
C LYS A 82 11.29 0.67 -8.03
N GLN A 83 10.72 0.57 -9.22
CA GLN A 83 11.12 -0.43 -10.22
C GLN A 83 12.23 0.08 -11.14
N ASP A 84 12.17 1.34 -11.59
CA ASP A 84 13.23 1.95 -12.42
C ASP A 84 14.31 2.56 -11.52
N PRO A 85 15.50 1.94 -11.35
CA PRO A 85 16.54 2.45 -10.45
C PRO A 85 17.06 3.84 -10.86
N TYR A 86 16.94 4.21 -12.13
CA TYR A 86 17.48 5.46 -12.67
C TYR A 86 16.54 6.65 -12.48
N LEU A 87 15.25 6.41 -12.22
CA LEU A 87 14.26 7.48 -12.03
C LEU A 87 14.57 8.29 -10.77
N ARG A 88 14.80 9.59 -10.87
CA ARG A 88 15.22 10.38 -9.70
C ARG A 88 14.02 10.67 -8.81
N LYS A 89 14.29 10.82 -7.51
CA LYS A 89 13.28 11.21 -6.50
C LYS A 89 12.54 12.50 -6.89
N ILE A 90 13.24 13.47 -7.49
CA ILE A 90 12.63 14.72 -7.97
C ILE A 90 11.63 14.48 -9.12
N ASP A 91 11.96 13.58 -10.04
CA ASP A 91 11.07 13.25 -11.17
C ASP A 91 9.79 12.57 -10.67
N ILE A 92 9.91 11.68 -9.67
CA ILE A 92 8.77 11.05 -9.00
C ILE A 92 7.90 12.11 -8.33
N ARG A 93 8.51 13.03 -7.56
CA ARG A 93 7.79 14.10 -6.87
C ARG A 93 6.96 14.97 -7.81
N GLU A 94 7.54 15.37 -8.93
CA GLU A 94 6.90 16.27 -9.91
C GLU A 94 5.78 15.58 -10.69
N ARG A 95 5.99 14.29 -11.02
CA ARG A 95 5.05 13.53 -11.84
C ARG A 95 3.95 12.87 -11.02
N CYS A 96 4.22 12.49 -9.77
CA CYS A 96 3.27 11.76 -8.93
C CYS A 96 2.03 12.62 -8.63
N ARG A 97 0.87 12.11 -9.00
CA ARG A 97 -0.43 12.74 -8.84
C ARG A 97 -1.23 12.18 -7.68
N LEU A 98 -0.66 11.26 -6.89
CA LEU A 98 -1.34 10.63 -5.78
C LEU A 98 -1.77 11.66 -4.75
N ARG A 99 -3.08 11.78 -4.53
CA ARG A 99 -3.70 12.71 -3.56
C ARG A 99 -4.42 11.98 -2.44
N ARG A 100 -4.88 10.75 -2.69
CA ARG A 100 -5.68 9.96 -1.75
C ARG A 100 -5.13 8.54 -1.65
N LEU A 101 -4.96 8.07 -0.42
CA LEU A 101 -4.51 6.72 -0.11
C LEU A 101 -5.51 6.07 0.83
N ASN A 102 -6.09 4.93 0.45
CA ASN A 102 -7.06 4.22 1.25
C ASN A 102 -6.50 2.83 1.60
N PHE A 103 -6.48 2.50 2.89
CA PHE A 103 -6.21 1.16 3.38
C PHE A 103 -7.52 0.57 3.89
N VAL A 104 -7.98 -0.50 3.26
CA VAL A 104 -9.28 -1.12 3.53
C VAL A 104 -9.06 -2.58 3.86
N GLY A 105 -9.45 -3.02 5.06
CA GLY A 105 -9.35 -4.41 5.46
C GLY A 105 -7.92 -4.95 5.51
N CYS A 106 -6.90 -4.10 5.73
CA CYS A 106 -5.50 -4.52 5.81
C CYS A 106 -5.24 -5.25 7.13
N ALA A 107 -5.58 -6.54 7.16
CA ALA A 107 -5.66 -7.32 8.39
C ALA A 107 -4.30 -7.49 9.09
N ASN A 108 -3.20 -7.57 8.34
CA ASN A 108 -1.83 -7.72 8.88
C ASN A 108 -1.06 -6.40 9.01
N MET A 109 -1.72 -5.26 8.81
CA MET A 109 -1.06 -3.96 8.97
C MET A 109 -1.10 -3.54 10.44
N GLY A 110 0.07 -3.38 11.05
CA GLY A 110 0.23 -2.73 12.36
C GLY A 110 0.89 -1.35 12.24
N GLY A 111 1.06 -0.66 13.38
CA GLY A 111 1.66 0.68 13.42
C GLY A 111 3.07 0.74 12.81
N VAL A 112 3.90 -0.28 13.04
CA VAL A 112 5.25 -0.37 12.44
C VAL A 112 5.18 -0.46 10.91
N ASP A 113 4.23 -1.22 10.37
CA ASP A 113 4.08 -1.40 8.92
C ASP A 113 3.54 -0.11 8.27
N LEU A 114 2.55 0.53 8.90
CA LEU A 114 2.05 1.84 8.46
C LEU A 114 3.15 2.91 8.49
N SER A 115 3.95 2.94 9.57
CA SER A 115 5.09 3.85 9.71
C SER A 115 6.13 3.62 8.62
N SER A 116 6.41 2.36 8.26
CA SER A 116 7.30 2.02 7.15
C SER A 116 6.74 2.52 5.81
N VAL A 117 5.44 2.34 5.55
CA VAL A 117 4.78 2.84 4.35
C VAL A 117 4.88 4.36 4.26
N VAL A 118 4.51 5.09 5.32
CA VAL A 118 4.61 6.57 5.34
C VAL A 118 6.05 7.02 5.19
N SER A 119 6.99 6.36 5.87
CA SER A 119 8.42 6.67 5.77
C SER A 119 8.94 6.51 4.34
N SER A 120 8.52 5.48 3.60
CA SER A 120 8.90 5.33 2.18
C SER A 120 8.38 6.52 1.34
N LEU A 121 7.13 6.94 1.55
CA LEU A 121 6.51 8.06 0.82
C LEU A 121 7.20 9.40 1.11
N VAL A 122 7.77 9.59 2.30
CA VAL A 122 8.55 10.76 2.69
C VAL A 122 10.00 10.67 2.19
N CYS A 123 10.71 9.61 2.57
CA CYS A 123 12.15 9.49 2.44
C CYS A 123 12.57 9.04 1.04
N GLU A 124 11.87 8.09 0.44
CA GLU A 124 12.27 7.48 -0.83
C GLU A 124 11.62 8.21 -2.02
N PHE A 125 10.33 8.54 -1.91
CA PHE A 125 9.54 9.07 -3.03
C PHE A 125 9.31 10.59 -3.00
N ASP A 126 9.42 11.26 -1.84
CA ASP A 126 9.10 12.70 -1.65
C ASP A 126 7.66 13.10 -1.97
N VAL A 127 6.71 12.17 -1.88
CA VAL A 127 5.31 12.40 -2.31
C VAL A 127 4.34 12.57 -1.15
N TRP A 128 4.76 12.40 0.10
CA TRP A 128 3.86 12.51 1.25
C TRP A 128 3.14 13.87 1.33
N SER A 129 3.83 14.94 0.97
CA SER A 129 3.25 16.30 0.90
C SER A 129 2.15 16.42 -0.17
N ASN A 130 2.19 15.59 -1.21
CA ASN A 130 1.19 15.55 -2.26
C ASN A 130 -0.11 14.86 -1.84
N ILE A 131 -0.04 13.94 -0.87
CA ILE A 131 -1.18 13.17 -0.38
C ILE A 131 -1.95 14.02 0.62
N GLY A 132 -3.16 14.44 0.25
CA GLY A 132 -4.01 15.27 1.11
C GLY A 132 -4.92 14.48 2.03
N ARG A 133 -5.19 13.20 1.71
CA ARG A 133 -6.13 12.37 2.47
C ARG A 133 -5.67 10.93 2.56
N VAL A 134 -5.68 10.40 3.77
CA VAL A 134 -5.48 8.98 4.06
C VAL A 134 -6.70 8.45 4.79
N THR A 135 -7.25 7.34 4.30
CA THR A 135 -8.40 6.65 4.90
C THR A 135 -7.95 5.29 5.43
N ILE A 136 -8.25 4.99 6.68
CA ILE A 136 -8.05 3.66 7.29
C ILE A 136 -9.43 3.08 7.61
N GLN A 137 -9.77 1.91 7.06
CA GLN A 137 -11.05 1.27 7.28
C GLN A 137 -10.86 -0.24 7.50
N GLY A 138 -11.44 -0.79 8.58
CA GLY A 138 -11.44 -2.24 8.81
C GLY A 138 -10.07 -2.89 9.05
N CYS A 139 -9.03 -2.11 9.36
CA CYS A 139 -7.68 -2.62 9.67
C CYS A 139 -7.56 -2.98 11.16
N LYS A 140 -7.93 -4.22 11.52
CA LYS A 140 -8.08 -4.67 12.92
C LYS A 140 -6.82 -4.52 13.80
N ASN A 141 -5.62 -4.59 13.21
CA ASN A 141 -4.35 -4.56 13.94
C ASN A 141 -3.72 -3.15 14.02
N LEU A 142 -4.38 -2.11 13.49
CA LEU A 142 -3.95 -0.72 13.63
C LEU A 142 -4.63 -0.07 14.82
N ALA A 143 -3.85 0.28 15.84
CA ALA A 143 -4.34 1.09 16.94
C ALA A 143 -4.63 2.53 16.47
N TYR A 144 -5.72 3.12 16.97
CA TYR A 144 -6.08 4.51 16.66
C TYR A 144 -4.94 5.49 16.96
N GLU A 145 -4.26 5.30 18.09
CA GLU A 145 -3.13 6.13 18.54
C GLU A 145 -1.96 6.09 17.55
N ASP A 146 -1.61 4.89 17.04
CA ASP A 146 -0.58 4.74 16.01
C ASP A 146 -0.97 5.47 14.73
N VAL A 147 -2.23 5.30 14.29
CA VAL A 147 -2.76 5.93 13.08
C VAL A 147 -2.68 7.46 13.19
N MET A 148 -3.16 8.02 14.31
CA MET A 148 -3.09 9.46 14.58
C MET A 148 -1.65 9.97 14.62
N TRP A 149 -0.75 9.26 15.30
CA TRP A 149 0.65 9.64 15.44
C TRP A 149 1.40 9.61 14.09
N ILE A 150 1.13 8.62 13.24
CA ILE A 150 1.85 8.41 11.99
C ILE A 150 1.29 9.25 10.84
N ILE A 151 -0.04 9.34 10.70
CA ILE A 151 -0.68 10.03 9.57
C ILE A 151 -0.88 11.51 9.86
N GLY A 152 -1.18 11.86 11.12
CA GLY A 152 -1.58 13.20 11.52
C GLY A 152 -3.08 13.45 11.30
N GLU A 153 -3.67 14.25 12.19
CA GLU A 153 -5.10 14.62 12.13
C GLU A 153 -5.46 15.33 10.81
N GLU A 154 -4.52 16.07 10.23
CA GLU A 154 -4.76 16.90 9.05
C GLU A 154 -4.97 16.10 7.77
N LYS A 155 -4.37 14.89 7.68
CA LYS A 155 -4.49 13.99 6.53
C LYS A 155 -5.48 12.86 6.78
N LEU A 156 -5.74 12.52 8.04
CA LEU A 156 -6.54 11.36 8.38
C LEU A 156 -8.03 11.64 8.25
N HIS A 157 -8.72 10.79 7.47
CA HIS A 157 -10.18 10.80 7.39
C HIS A 157 -10.72 9.42 7.71
N TYR A 158 -11.48 9.33 8.79
CA TYR A 158 -12.27 8.15 9.07
C TYR A 158 -13.49 8.12 8.15
N LEU A 159 -13.80 6.94 7.61
CA LEU A 159 -15.12 6.63 7.08
C LEU A 159 -15.76 5.75 8.14
N ASP A 160 -16.83 6.26 8.77
CA ASP A 160 -17.70 5.48 9.66
C ASP A 160 -18.21 4.20 8.97
#